data_AF-A0A928A7V2-F1
#
_entry.id   AF-A0A928A7V2-F1
#
_cell.length_a   1.000
_cell.length_b   1.000
_cell.length_c   1.000
_cell.angle_alpha   90.00
_cell.angle_beta   90.00
_cell.angle_gamma   90.00
#
_symmetry.space_group_name_H-M   'P 1'
#
loop_
_entity.id
_entity.type
_entity.pdbx_description
1 polymer ?
#
loop_
_entity_poly.entity_id
_entity_poly.type
_entity_poly.pdbx_seq_one_letter_code
_entity_poly.pdbx_strand_id
1 'polypeptide(L)' 'MANKPIKPGTDNQPAGTYREVGPRGGNVSGGRVVHIDKGDRLPPTQKSGNGWIKK' A
#
# COMPACT_ATOMS: atom_id res chain seq x y z
N MET A 1 2.27 -0.22 17.27
CA MET A 1 0.91 0.13 16.79
C MET A 1 0.73 -0.56 15.45
N ALA A 2 -0.24 -1.47 15.31
CA ALA A 2 -0.47 -2.17 14.05
C ALA A 2 -0.88 -1.14 12.99
N ASN A 3 0.05 -0.75 12.12
CA ASN A 3 -0.20 0.26 11.11
C ASN A 3 -1.23 -0.33 10.13
N LYS A 4 -2.45 0.19 10.18
CA LYS A 4 -3.54 -0.30 9.34
C LYS A 4 -3.15 -0.12 7.87
N PRO A 5 -3.36 -1.11 6.99
CA PRO A 5 -3.08 -0.96 5.57
C PRO A 5 -3.78 0.26 4.97
N ILE A 6 -3.04 1.08 4.24
CA ILE A 6 -3.55 2.25 3.53
C ILE A 6 -4.32 1.75 2.31
N LYS A 7 -5.50 2.33 2.05
CA LYS A 7 -6.32 1.89 0.93
C LYS A 7 -5.67 2.25 -0.40
N PRO A 8 -5.78 1.40 -1.44
CA PRO A 8 -5.43 1.80 -2.79
C PRO A 8 -6.22 3.05 -3.18
N GLY A 9 -5.63 3.88 -4.03
CA GLY A 9 -6.26 5.12 -4.43
C GLY A 9 -6.28 6.20 -3.33
N THR A 10 -5.49 6.06 -2.26
CA THR A 10 -5.28 7.17 -1.33
C THR A 10 -4.24 8.12 -1.92
N ASP A 11 -4.59 9.39 -2.01
CA ASP A 11 -3.74 10.49 -2.47
C ASP A 11 -2.91 11.08 -1.32
N ASN A 12 -1.99 11.99 -1.67
CA ASN A 12 -1.19 12.78 -0.73
C ASN A 12 -0.42 11.94 0.30
N GLN A 13 -0.05 10.71 -0.06
CA GLN A 13 0.79 9.88 0.77
C GLN A 13 2.26 10.34 0.71
N PRO A 14 3.03 10.14 1.78
CA PRO A 14 4.45 10.45 1.77
C PRO A 14 5.18 9.73 0.64
N ALA A 15 6.07 10.43 -0.07
CA ALA A 15 6.91 9.81 -1.07
C ALA A 15 7.71 8.63 -0.48
N GLY A 16 7.94 7.60 -1.29
CA GLY A 16 8.74 6.44 -0.95
C GLY A 16 8.13 5.13 -1.40
N THR A 17 8.67 4.04 -0.86
CA THR A 17 8.33 2.68 -1.27
C THR A 17 7.23 2.09 -0.38
N TYR A 18 6.22 1.54 -1.01
CA TYR A 18 5.08 0.87 -0.39
C TYR A 18 5.03 -0.58 -0.80
N ARG A 19 4.66 -1.45 0.15
CA ARG A 19 4.43 -2.88 -0.09
C ARG A 19 2.95 -3.21 0.11
N GLU A 20 2.40 -3.99 -0.81
CA GLU A 20 1.06 -4.53 -0.72
C GLU A 20 0.98 -5.54 0.43
N VAL A 21 -0.08 -5.43 1.23
CA VAL A 21 -0.38 -6.29 2.37
C VAL A 21 -1.85 -6.63 2.39
N GLY A 22 -2.22 -7.69 3.09
CA GLY A 22 -3.61 -8.11 3.22
C GLY A 22 -4.44 -7.11 4.04
N PRO A 23 -5.77 -7.30 4.14
CA PRO A 23 -6.69 -6.39 4.83
C PRO A 23 -6.32 -6.08 6.30
N ARG A 24 -5.53 -6.96 6.92
CA ARG A 24 -5.07 -6.86 8.31
C ARG A 24 -3.56 -6.62 8.45
N GLY A 25 -2.86 -6.28 7.36
CA GLY A 25 -1.40 -6.05 7.37
C GLY A 25 -0.55 -7.31 7.26
N GLY A 26 -1.17 -8.47 6.99
CA GLY A 26 -0.45 -9.71 6.73
C GLY A 26 0.29 -9.69 5.39
N ASN A 27 1.31 -10.53 5.26
CA ASN A 27 2.06 -10.66 4.00
C ASN A 27 1.16 -11.24 2.89
N VAL A 28 1.26 -10.68 1.69
CA VAL A 28 0.60 -11.19 0.48
C VAL A 28 1.66 -11.87 -0.36
N SER A 29 1.45 -13.15 -0.67
CA SER A 29 2.35 -13.89 -1.57
C SER A 29 2.35 -13.23 -2.95
N GLY A 30 3.52 -12.84 -3.45
CA GLY A 30 3.65 -12.06 -4.69
C GLY A 30 3.10 -10.63 -4.62
N GLY A 31 2.96 -10.08 -3.41
CA GLY A 31 2.46 -8.72 -3.20
C GLY A 31 3.32 -7.67 -3.89
N ARG A 32 2.66 -6.69 -4.52
CA ARG A 32 3.36 -5.63 -5.25
C ARG A 32 4.19 -4.74 -4.33
N VAL A 33 5.29 -4.24 -4.87
CA VAL A 33 6.10 -3.17 -4.27
C VAL A 33 6.13 -2.03 -5.26
N VAL A 34 5.74 -0.84 -4.80
CA VAL A 34 5.62 0.34 -5.64
C VAL A 34 6.35 1.51 -4.98
N HIS A 35 6.98 2.35 -5.79
CA HIS A 35 7.50 3.63 -5.35
C HIS A 35 6.53 4.71 -5.81
N ILE A 36 6.17 5.63 -4.91
CA ILE A 36 5.34 6.79 -5.25
C ILE A 36 6.09 8.07 -4.90
N ASP A 37 5.92 9.11 -5.71
CA ASP A 37 6.46 10.43 -5.43
C ASP A 37 5.46 11.29 -4.65
N LYS A 38 5.90 12.47 -4.19
CA LYS A 38 5.03 13.37 -3.43
C LYS A 38 3.92 13.90 -4.35
N GLY A 39 2.67 13.66 -3.95
CA GLY A 39 1.48 14.06 -4.72
C GLY A 39 0.92 12.93 -5.57
N ASP A 40 1.63 11.81 -5.69
CA ASP A 40 1.10 10.62 -6.35
C ASP A 40 0.03 9.94 -5.51
N ARG A 41 -0.82 9.20 -6.22
CA ARG A 41 -1.85 8.35 -5.65
C ARG A 41 -1.34 6.92 -5.54
N LEU A 42 -1.62 6.25 -4.42
CA LEU A 42 -1.31 4.83 -4.29
C LEU A 42 -2.04 4.02 -5.38
N PRO A 43 -1.34 3.16 -6.13
CA PRO A 43 -1.95 2.37 -7.19
C PRO A 43 -2.94 1.34 -6.64
N PRO A 44 -3.82 0.78 -7.50
CA PRO A 44 -4.68 -0.33 -7.11
C PRO A 44 -3.85 -1.56 -6.70
N THR A 45 -4.32 -2.26 -5.67
CA THR A 45 -3.76 -3.54 -5.20
C THR A 45 -4.15 -4.69 -6.13
N GLN A 46 -3.43 -5.82 -6.07
CA GLN A 46 -3.73 -6.99 -6.90
C GLN A 46 -5.10 -7.60 -6.58
N LYS A 47 -5.48 -7.58 -5.30
CA LYS A 47 -6.76 -8.11 -4.83
C LYS A 47 -7.53 -7.04 -4.05
N SER A 48 -8.85 -7.06 -4.22
CA SER A 48 -9.75 -6.23 -3.42
C SER A 48 -9.62 -6.57 -1.93
N GLY A 49 -9.60 -5.54 -1.09
CA GLY A 49 -9.42 -5.65 0.36
C GLY A 49 -7.96 -5.58 0.82
N ASN A 50 -6.99 -5.77 -0.07
CA ASN A 50 -5.59 -5.49 0.25
C ASN A 50 -5.35 -3.98 0.42
N GLY A 51 -4.21 -3.64 1.03
CA GLY A 51 -3.77 -2.26 1.17
C GLY A 51 -2.26 -2.14 1.09
N TRP A 52 -1.77 -0.95 1.41
CA TRP A 52 -0.36 -0.57 1.30
C TRP A 52 0.21 -0.24 2.67
N ILE A 53 1.43 -0.68 2.93
CA ILE A 53 2.22 -0.23 4.08
C ILE A 53 3.52 0.35 3.55
N LYS A 54 3.89 1.54 4.06
CA LYS A 54 5.19 2.14 3.77
C LYS A 54 6.28 1.23 4.32
N LYS A 55 7.24 0.87 3.47
CA LYS A 55 8.40 0.06 3.84
C LYS A 55 9.40 0.89 4.63
#